data_AF-A0A931M9K5-F1
#
_entry.id   AF-A0A931M9K5-F1
#
_cell.length_a   1.000
_cell.length_b   1.000
_cell.length_c   1.000
_cell.angle_alpha   90.00
_cell.angle_beta   90.00
_cell.angle_gamma   90.00
#
_symmetry.space_group_name_H-M   'P 1'
#
loop_
_entity.id
_entity.type
_entity.pdbx_description
1 polymer ?
#
loop_
_entity_poly.entity_id
_entity_poly.type
_entity_poly.pdbx_seq_one_letter_code
_entity_poly.pdbx_strand_id
1 'polypeptide(L)'
;MCDIQDTDAKNRLGVKTIPVTEAVGTVLAHDITEIKKDEFKGRAFKKGHVIKKKDITHLQKLGKDNLFVLNVCPDDMHEDEAAYALAKALIGNGVAIEGEPKEGKINIIAERDGLLKVDKNTLTQFNMLGDVMCATLHSNTVVKKGQLVGGTRA
;
A
#
# COMPACT_ATOMS: atom_id res chain seq x y z
N MET A 1 12.69 -24.13 -23.20
CA MET A 1 12.96 -22.90 -22.42
C MET A 1 11.79 -21.98 -22.72
N CYS A 2 10.82 -21.93 -21.82
CA CYS A 2 9.58 -21.19 -22.08
C CYS A 2 9.85 -19.70 -22.08
N ASP A 3 9.48 -19.07 -23.19
CA ASP A 3 9.34 -17.64 -23.37
C ASP A 3 8.39 -17.09 -22.31
N ILE A 4 8.89 -16.23 -21.43
CA ILE A 4 8.07 -15.43 -20.52
C ILE A 4 7.50 -14.28 -21.36
N GLN A 5 6.27 -14.46 -21.84
CA GLN A 5 5.52 -13.40 -22.48
C GLN A 5 5.09 -12.37 -21.44
N ASP A 6 5.74 -11.22 -21.55
CA ASP A 6 5.50 -9.93 -20.91
C ASP A 6 4.03 -9.46 -21.05
N THR A 7 3.13 -9.95 -20.19
CA THR A 7 1.71 -9.53 -20.20
C THR A 7 1.09 -9.13 -18.85
N ASP A 8 1.78 -9.33 -17.72
CA ASP A 8 1.19 -9.09 -16.39
C ASP A 8 1.66 -7.81 -15.68
N ALA A 9 2.24 -6.84 -16.40
CA ALA A 9 2.70 -5.57 -15.81
C ALA A 9 1.59 -4.53 -15.51
N LYS A 10 0.31 -4.83 -15.77
CA LYS A 10 -0.78 -3.83 -15.79
C LYS A 10 -1.75 -3.83 -14.61
N ASN A 11 -1.53 -4.65 -13.58
CA ASN A 11 -2.51 -4.77 -12.49
C ASN A 11 -1.92 -4.46 -11.10
N ARG A 12 -1.15 -3.38 -11.02
CA ARG A 12 -0.77 -2.71 -9.76
C ARG A 12 -2.02 -2.02 -9.20
N LEU A 13 -2.25 -2.12 -7.87
CA LEU A 13 -3.33 -1.49 -7.10
C LEU A 13 -4.20 -0.51 -7.90
N GLY A 14 -5.23 -1.06 -8.54
CA GLY A 14 -5.95 -0.38 -9.61
C GLY A 14 -7.45 -0.46 -9.40
N VAL A 15 -8.15 0.59 -9.81
CA VAL A 15 -9.60 0.53 -9.92
C VAL A 15 -9.93 -0.21 -11.22
N LYS A 16 -10.51 -1.41 -11.11
CA LYS A 16 -11.02 -2.15 -12.28
C LYS A 16 -12.54 -2.06 -12.36
N THR A 17 -13.06 -1.99 -13.57
CA THR A 17 -14.50 -2.06 -13.82
C THR A 17 -14.87 -3.51 -14.09
N ILE A 18 -15.78 -4.07 -13.30
CA ILE A 18 -16.29 -5.44 -13.49
C ILE A 18 -17.82 -5.46 -13.52
N PRO A 19 -18.45 -6.44 -14.20
CA PRO A 19 -19.89 -6.63 -14.15
C PRO A 19 -20.36 -6.85 -12.71
N VAL A 20 -21.52 -6.29 -12.34
CA VAL A 20 -22.10 -6.48 -11.00
C VAL A 20 -22.22 -7.96 -10.66
N THR A 21 -22.63 -8.80 -11.62
CA THR A 21 -22.81 -10.24 -11.45
C THR A 21 -21.55 -10.99 -11.02
N GLU A 22 -20.36 -10.45 -11.32
CA GLU A 22 -19.05 -11.04 -11.01
C GLU A 22 -18.39 -10.38 -9.79
N ALA A 23 -19.03 -9.39 -9.18
CA ALA A 23 -18.38 -8.53 -8.19
C ALA A 23 -18.31 -9.11 -6.78
N VAL A 24 -18.89 -10.29 -6.52
CA VAL A 24 -18.87 -10.92 -5.20
C VAL A 24 -17.43 -11.15 -4.73
N GLY A 25 -17.12 -10.71 -3.50
CA GLY A 25 -15.79 -10.84 -2.91
C GLY A 25 -14.82 -9.70 -3.25
N THR A 26 -15.19 -8.80 -4.15
CA THR A 26 -14.38 -7.60 -4.45
C THR A 26 -14.73 -6.41 -3.56
N VAL A 27 -13.84 -5.42 -3.50
CA VAL A 27 -13.98 -4.25 -2.62
C VAL A 27 -14.40 -3.02 -3.44
N LEU A 28 -15.46 -2.30 -3.02
CA LEU A 28 -15.89 -1.08 -3.72
C LEU A 28 -14.85 0.03 -3.64
N ALA A 29 -14.55 0.65 -4.79
CA ALA A 29 -13.59 1.76 -4.89
C ALA A 29 -14.15 3.12 -4.44
N HIS A 30 -15.48 3.29 -4.39
CA HIS A 30 -16.17 4.54 -4.04
C HIS A 30 -17.54 4.28 -3.40
N ASP A 31 -18.10 5.33 -2.78
CA ASP A 31 -19.46 5.30 -2.22
C ASP A 31 -20.51 5.20 -3.34
N ILE A 32 -21.56 4.40 -3.12
CA ILE A 32 -22.72 4.32 -4.02
C ILE A 32 -23.92 4.94 -3.31
N THR A 33 -24.48 5.98 -3.91
CA THR A 33 -25.66 6.70 -3.41
C THR A 33 -26.93 6.11 -4.02
N GLU A 34 -27.93 5.88 -3.17
CA GLU A 34 -29.28 5.54 -3.57
C GLU A 34 -30.17 6.78 -3.47
N ILE A 35 -30.93 7.00 -4.55
CA ILE A 35 -31.91 8.09 -4.63
C ILE A 35 -33.25 7.44 -4.99
N LYS A 36 -34.12 7.32 -4.00
CA LYS A 36 -35.53 7.00 -4.18
C LYS A 36 -36.31 8.30 -4.11
N LYS A 37 -36.97 8.65 -5.21
CA LYS A 37 -37.80 9.85 -5.33
C LYS A 37 -38.83 9.85 -4.20
N ASP A 38 -38.87 10.95 -3.44
CA ASP A 38 -39.79 11.21 -2.32
C ASP A 38 -39.67 10.27 -1.09
N GLU A 39 -38.77 9.29 -1.08
CA GLU A 39 -38.58 8.35 0.04
C GLU A 39 -37.21 8.46 0.72
N PHE A 40 -36.11 8.48 -0.05
CA PHE A 40 -34.77 8.35 0.51
C PHE A 40 -33.68 8.90 -0.41
N LYS A 41 -32.76 9.68 0.16
CA LYS A 41 -31.54 10.11 -0.52
C LYS A 41 -30.36 9.93 0.42
N GLY A 42 -29.50 8.95 0.14
CA GLY A 42 -28.39 8.64 1.02
C GLY A 42 -27.46 7.59 0.46
N ARG A 43 -26.37 7.33 1.18
CA ARG A 43 -25.38 6.33 0.80
C ARG A 43 -25.92 4.93 1.05
N ALA A 44 -26.07 4.13 -0.01
CA ALA A 44 -26.44 2.72 0.07
C ALA A 44 -25.22 1.82 0.34
N PHE A 45 -24.08 2.11 -0.30
CA PHE A 45 -22.82 1.38 -0.08
C PHE A 45 -21.66 2.34 0.16
N LYS A 46 -20.76 1.96 1.07
CA LYS A 46 -19.56 2.73 1.41
C LYS A 46 -18.35 2.19 0.63
N LYS A 47 -17.42 3.06 0.23
CA LYS A 47 -16.08 2.72 -0.22
C LYS A 47 -15.44 1.76 0.78
N GLY A 48 -14.78 0.73 0.28
CA GLY A 48 -14.19 -0.33 1.11
C GLY A 48 -15.18 -1.46 1.46
N HIS A 49 -16.45 -1.36 1.09
CA HIS A 49 -17.41 -2.45 1.29
C HIS A 49 -17.05 -3.67 0.42
N VAL A 50 -16.94 -4.84 1.06
CA VAL A 50 -16.78 -6.12 0.37
C VAL A 50 -18.15 -6.60 -0.12
N ILE A 51 -18.29 -6.75 -1.44
CA ILE A 51 -19.56 -7.09 -2.07
C ILE A 51 -19.96 -8.54 -1.73
N LYS A 52 -21.18 -8.70 -1.22
CA LYS A 52 -21.78 -9.99 -0.88
C LYS A 52 -22.82 -10.39 -1.92
N LYS A 53 -23.15 -11.69 -2.01
CA LYS A 53 -24.16 -12.22 -2.95
C LYS A 53 -25.53 -11.52 -2.85
N LYS A 54 -25.92 -11.11 -1.64
CA LYS A 54 -27.18 -10.38 -1.39
C LYS A 54 -27.19 -8.95 -1.92
N ASP A 55 -26.01 -8.34 -2.09
CA ASP A 55 -25.86 -6.96 -2.53
C ASP A 55 -26.13 -6.83 -4.03
N ILE A 56 -25.90 -7.89 -4.80
CA ILE A 56 -26.08 -7.97 -6.26
C ILE A 56 -27.46 -7.47 -6.70
N THR A 57 -28.53 -7.99 -6.09
CA THR A 57 -29.89 -7.61 -6.43
C THR A 57 -30.19 -6.14 -6.10
N HIS A 58 -29.61 -5.61 -5.01
CA HIS A 58 -29.78 -4.20 -4.65
C HIS A 58 -29.02 -3.30 -5.63
N LEU A 59 -27.78 -3.64 -5.96
CA LEU A 59 -26.95 -2.91 -6.92
C LEU A 59 -27.61 -2.86 -8.32
N GLN A 60 -28.22 -3.97 -8.77
CA GLN A 60 -28.99 -4.01 -10.01
C GLN A 60 -30.24 -3.12 -9.96
N LYS A 61 -30.97 -3.11 -8.83
CA LYS A 61 -32.12 -2.19 -8.63
C LYS A 61 -31.72 -0.72 -8.67
N LEU A 62 -30.48 -0.41 -8.32
CA LEU A 62 -29.89 0.94 -8.45
C LEU A 62 -29.46 1.27 -9.89
N GLY A 63 -29.72 0.38 -10.85
CA GLY A 63 -29.32 0.56 -12.26
C GLY A 63 -27.82 0.44 -12.49
N LYS A 64 -27.10 -0.29 -11.63
CA LYS A 64 -25.69 -0.58 -11.85
C LYS A 64 -25.54 -1.90 -12.60
N ASP A 65 -24.93 -1.82 -13.77
CA ASP A 65 -24.49 -2.99 -14.53
C ASP A 65 -23.02 -3.32 -14.27
N ASN A 66 -22.23 -2.30 -13.95
CA ASN A 66 -20.79 -2.38 -13.72
C ASN A 66 -20.37 -1.65 -12.44
N LEU A 67 -19.33 -2.14 -11.78
CA LEU A 67 -18.76 -1.57 -10.56
C LEU A 67 -17.28 -1.31 -10.72
N PHE A 68 -16.85 -0.17 -10.20
CA PHE A 68 -15.44 0.13 -9.96
C PHE A 68 -15.02 -0.48 -8.64
N VAL A 69 -14.16 -1.50 -8.70
CA VAL A 69 -13.69 -2.25 -7.55
C VAL A 69 -12.18 -2.10 -7.43
N LEU A 70 -11.69 -2.11 -6.19
CA LEU A 70 -10.27 -2.17 -5.91
C LEU A 70 -9.79 -3.59 -6.28
N ASN A 71 -8.85 -3.66 -7.20
CA ASN A 71 -8.13 -4.88 -7.47
C ASN A 71 -6.95 -4.97 -6.49
N VAL A 72 -7.08 -5.87 -5.52
CA VAL A 72 -5.97 -6.31 -4.68
C VAL A 72 -5.60 -7.69 -5.17
N CYS A 73 -4.43 -7.82 -5.79
CA CYS A 73 -3.89 -9.10 -6.20
C CYS A 73 -3.53 -9.92 -4.95
N PRO A 74 -3.57 -11.26 -5.00
CA PRO A 74 -3.17 -12.10 -3.87
C PRO A 74 -1.74 -11.85 -3.38
N ASP A 75 -0.86 -11.39 -4.28
CA ASP A 75 0.53 -11.05 -4.00
C ASP A 75 0.73 -9.58 -3.59
N ASP A 76 -0.35 -8.79 -3.49
CA ASP A 76 -0.26 -7.41 -3.02
C ASP A 76 -0.09 -7.38 -1.49
N MET A 77 0.92 -6.64 -1.04
CA MET A 77 1.21 -6.39 0.38
C MET A 77 0.69 -5.00 0.78
N HIS A 78 0.15 -4.86 1.99
CA HIS A 78 -0.27 -3.55 2.49
C HIS A 78 0.94 -2.61 2.60
N GLU A 79 0.79 -1.32 2.28
CA GLU A 79 1.92 -0.36 2.24
C GLU A 79 2.69 -0.29 3.57
N ASP A 80 1.99 -0.35 4.70
CA ASP A 80 2.61 -0.35 6.03
C ASP A 80 3.38 -1.67 6.30
N GLU A 81 2.86 -2.81 5.86
CA GLU A 81 3.57 -4.10 5.97
C GLU A 81 4.84 -4.09 5.10
N ALA A 82 4.72 -3.51 3.90
CA ALA A 82 5.84 -3.31 2.99
C ALA A 82 6.91 -2.42 3.62
N ALA A 83 6.53 -1.25 4.15
CA ALA A 83 7.43 -0.32 4.81
C ALA A 83 8.16 -0.97 5.99
N TYR A 84 7.46 -1.77 6.79
CA TYR A 84 8.05 -2.52 7.89
C TYR A 84 9.08 -3.54 7.39
N ALA A 85 8.72 -4.34 6.38
CA ALA A 85 9.60 -5.35 5.82
C ALA A 85 10.88 -4.74 5.22
N LEU A 86 10.74 -3.64 4.48
CA LEU A 86 11.86 -2.87 3.93
C LEU A 86 12.77 -2.35 5.04
N ALA A 87 12.21 -1.74 6.09
CA ALA A 87 13.01 -1.23 7.20
C ALA A 87 13.79 -2.34 7.89
N LYS A 88 13.15 -3.49 8.11
CA LYS A 88 13.78 -4.66 8.74
C LYS A 88 14.95 -5.20 7.91
N ALA A 89 14.88 -5.09 6.58
CA ALA A 89 15.97 -5.46 5.68
C ALA A 89 17.10 -4.41 5.62
N LEU A 90 16.77 -3.13 5.82
CA LEU A 90 17.71 -2.00 5.75
C LEU A 90 18.50 -1.76 7.05
N ILE A 91 17.95 -2.14 8.21
CA ILE A 91 18.62 -1.93 9.50
C ILE A 91 19.84 -2.83 9.68
N GLY A 92 20.88 -2.26 10.30
CA GLY A 92 22.09 -2.97 10.71
C GLY A 92 22.34 -2.81 12.21
N ASN A 93 23.53 -3.22 12.66
CA ASN A 93 23.89 -3.17 14.07
C ASN A 93 23.95 -1.73 14.62
N GLY A 94 23.19 -1.44 15.68
CA GLY A 94 23.19 -0.16 16.39
C GLY A 94 22.16 0.85 15.89
N VAL A 95 21.24 0.42 15.02
CA VAL A 95 20.05 1.17 14.62
C VAL A 95 18.82 0.28 14.77
N ALA A 96 17.67 0.88 15.04
CA ALA A 96 16.40 0.18 15.22
C ALA A 96 15.27 0.92 14.54
N ILE A 97 14.20 0.19 14.27
CA ILE A 97 12.93 0.73 13.80
C ILE A 97 12.26 1.50 14.94
N GLU A 98 11.77 2.70 14.65
CA GLU A 98 11.01 3.51 15.60
C GLU A 98 9.51 3.44 15.30
N GLY A 99 8.76 2.87 16.24
CA GLY A 99 7.29 2.82 16.19
C GLY A 99 6.73 1.88 15.13
N GLU A 100 5.50 2.16 14.72
CA GLU A 100 4.78 1.42 13.69
C GLU A 100 4.77 2.21 12.38
N PRO A 101 4.75 1.54 11.21
CA PRO A 101 4.59 2.22 9.94
C PRO A 101 3.29 3.00 9.87
N LYS A 102 3.32 4.14 9.17
CA LYS A 102 2.16 4.99 8.91
C LYS A 102 2.24 5.56 7.50
N GLU A 103 1.19 5.38 6.72
CA GLU A 103 1.11 5.86 5.33
C GLU A 103 2.30 5.36 4.48
N GLY A 104 2.65 4.08 4.66
CA GLY A 104 3.75 3.43 3.96
C GLY A 104 5.13 3.93 4.36
N LYS A 105 5.27 4.66 5.47
CA LYS A 105 6.56 5.21 5.96
C LYS A 105 6.91 4.64 7.31
N ILE A 106 8.21 4.44 7.56
CA ILE A 106 8.70 4.07 8.89
C ILE A 106 10.11 4.62 9.14
N ASN A 107 10.36 5.01 10.39
CA ASN A 107 11.58 5.64 10.84
C ASN A 107 12.60 4.64 11.36
N ILE A 108 13.87 5.02 11.25
CA ILE A 108 15.03 4.29 11.78
C ILE A 108 15.83 5.23 12.68
N ILE A 109 16.05 4.82 13.93
CA ILE A 109 16.76 5.58 14.96
C ILE A 109 18.07 4.90 15.37
N ALA A 110 19.02 5.67 15.88
CA ALA A 110 20.23 5.12 16.50
C ALA A 110 19.92 4.52 17.88
N GLU A 111 20.37 3.29 18.14
CA GLU A 111 20.18 2.65 19.46
C GLU A 111 21.23 3.06 20.49
N ARG A 112 22.32 3.67 20.02
CA ARG A 112 23.47 4.11 20.82
C ARG A 112 24.13 5.33 20.20
N ASP A 113 24.89 6.04 21.03
CA ASP A 113 25.80 7.07 20.57
C ASP A 113 26.88 6.44 19.67
N GLY A 114 27.26 7.13 18.60
CA GLY A 114 28.30 6.63 17.71
C GLY A 114 28.44 7.39 16.40
N LEU A 115 29.07 6.73 15.43
CA LEU A 115 29.25 7.23 14.08
C LEU A 115 28.39 6.42 13.11
N LEU A 116 27.43 7.07 12.45
CA LEU A 116 26.58 6.41 11.46
C LEU A 116 27.41 6.01 10.25
N LYS A 117 27.31 4.74 9.84
CA LYS A 117 27.90 4.22 8.61
C LYS A 117 26.78 3.76 7.69
N VAL A 118 26.81 4.24 6.45
CA VAL A 118 25.81 3.87 5.43
C VAL A 118 26.56 3.36 4.20
N ASP A 119 26.16 2.18 3.71
CA ASP A 119 26.61 1.71 2.41
C ASP A 119 25.87 2.48 1.31
N LYS A 120 26.56 3.48 0.75
CA LYS A 120 26.01 4.35 -0.28
C LYS A 120 25.69 3.61 -1.58
N ASN A 121 26.45 2.57 -1.91
CA ASN A 121 26.26 1.86 -3.18
C ASN A 121 24.99 1.00 -3.11
N THR A 122 24.80 0.29 -2.00
CA THR A 122 23.60 -0.49 -1.75
C THR A 122 22.37 0.41 -1.61
N LEU A 123 22.47 1.52 -0.87
CA LEU A 123 21.37 2.48 -0.73
C LEU A 123 20.96 3.11 -2.08
N THR A 124 21.95 3.44 -2.93
CA THR A 124 21.67 3.99 -4.27
C THR A 124 20.94 2.96 -5.14
N GLN A 125 21.42 1.71 -5.18
CA GLN A 125 20.77 0.65 -5.96
C GLN A 125 19.33 0.41 -5.49
N PHE A 126 19.12 0.38 -4.18
CA PHE A 126 17.79 0.25 -3.58
C PHE A 126 16.84 1.36 -4.05
N ASN A 127 17.29 2.62 -3.97
CA ASN A 127 16.50 3.78 -4.38
C ASN A 127 16.25 3.84 -5.89
N MET A 128 17.09 3.19 -6.71
CA MET A 128 16.91 3.12 -8.16
C MET A 128 15.82 2.12 -8.61
N LEU A 129 15.25 1.33 -7.69
CA LEU A 129 14.11 0.44 -7.99
C LEU A 129 12.83 1.22 -8.32
N GLY A 130 12.72 2.50 -7.93
CA GLY A 130 11.65 3.42 -8.32
C GLY A 130 10.35 3.30 -7.52
N ASP A 131 9.93 2.08 -7.17
CA ASP A 131 8.71 1.85 -6.38
C ASP A 131 8.95 1.98 -4.86
N VAL A 132 10.20 1.97 -4.40
CA VAL A 132 10.57 2.07 -2.97
C VAL A 132 11.67 3.11 -2.76
N MET A 133 11.78 3.66 -1.55
CA MET A 133 12.86 4.59 -1.22
C MET A 133 13.30 4.51 0.25
N CYS A 134 14.58 4.78 0.50
CA CYS A 134 15.15 4.98 1.82
C CYS A 134 16.02 6.24 1.82
N ALA A 135 15.75 7.12 2.78
CA ALA A 135 16.57 8.30 3.04
C ALA A 135 17.32 8.10 4.36
N THR A 136 18.59 8.49 4.40
CA THR A 136 19.41 8.45 5.61
C THR A 136 20.12 9.79 5.80
N LEU A 137 20.59 10.05 7.02
CA LEU A 137 21.67 11.01 7.24
C LEU A 137 22.91 10.60 6.43
N HIS A 138 23.81 11.55 6.21
CA HIS A 138 25.07 11.24 5.53
C HIS A 138 25.89 10.21 6.31
N SER A 139 26.55 9.30 5.60
CA SER A 139 27.55 8.43 6.23
C SER A 139 28.63 9.26 6.90
N ASN A 140 29.19 8.73 7.99
CA ASN A 140 30.14 9.40 8.89
C ASN A 140 29.55 10.58 9.67
N THR A 141 28.24 10.58 9.92
CA THR A 141 27.59 11.54 10.82
C THR A 141 27.65 11.03 12.26
N VAL A 142 28.04 11.89 13.21
CA VAL A 142 27.97 11.57 14.64
C VAL A 142 26.51 11.60 15.08
N VAL A 143 26.06 10.56 15.77
CA VAL A 143 24.67 10.39 16.19
C VAL A 143 24.57 10.08 17.68
N LYS A 144 23.44 10.44 18.26
CA LYS A 144 23.06 10.14 19.65
C LYS A 144 22.00 9.06 19.70
N LYS A 145 21.97 8.29 20.80
CA LYS A 145 20.87 7.34 21.06
C LYS A 145 19.51 8.03 20.93
N GLY A 146 18.61 7.42 20.19
CA GLY A 146 17.27 7.93 19.87
C GLY A 146 17.21 8.91 18.71
N GLN A 147 18.34 9.30 18.13
CA GLN A 147 18.35 10.22 16.98
C GLN A 147 17.82 9.51 15.73
N LEU A 148 16.95 10.19 14.98
CA LEU A 148 16.50 9.75 13.66
C LEU A 148 17.69 9.76 12.69
N VAL A 149 18.00 8.59 12.13
CA VAL A 149 19.14 8.39 11.22
C VAL A 149 18.71 8.03 9.80
N GLY A 150 17.47 7.59 9.63
CA GLY A 150 16.88 7.36 8.32
C GLY A 150 15.41 7.01 8.38
N GLY A 151 14.82 6.76 7.22
CA GLY A 151 13.45 6.30 7.08
C GLY A 151 13.25 5.68 5.70
N THR A 152 12.34 4.73 5.61
CA THR A 152 11.98 4.06 4.36
C THR A 152 10.52 4.27 4.02
N ARG A 153 10.21 4.21 2.73
CA ARG A 153 8.86 4.31 2.18
C ARG A 153 8.61 3.22 1.14
N ALA A 154 7.44 2.60 1.22
CA ALA A 154 6.88 1.71 0.21
C ALA A 154 5.87 2.42 -0.71
#